data_AF-A0A412RKL1-F1
#
_entry.id   AF-A0A412RKL1-F1
#
_cell.length_a   1.000
_cell.length_b   1.000
_cell.length_c   1.000
_cell.angle_alpha   90.00
_cell.angle_beta   90.00
_cell.angle_gamma   90.00
#
_symmetry.space_group_name_H-M   'P 1'
#
loop_
_entity.id
_entity.type
_entity.pdbx_description
1 polymer ?
#
loop_
_entity_poly.entity_id
_entity_poly.type
_entity_poly.pdbx_seq_one_letter_code
_entity_poly.pdbx_strand_id
1 'polypeptide(L)'
;MLKIAKTEFYKLKRYSVVWIGVATMLTVVLLTRFMATASDGAVHTLEYFSNSVIWNNFSLIFPATITLIAGYIIERERVDDTLKNILTIPIPFRKLLAGKLIAVGGLAIILAAIEFVFTMIIFFISRFPGFSFAGMILALVRMIGMNLFVYVAVLPIIVFTGQRAGSFMAGVGFSFFYGFVGTFASGHGLGNIYPVTAGLGLINYQGGETAAYNIFLSTGILLLMFTISTVMLLFAENKASITKTNQKVKKNR
;
A
#
# COMPACT_ATOMS: atom_id res chain seq x y z
N MET A 1 -9.22 -16.72 -10.97
CA MET A 1 -8.36 -15.64 -10.42
C MET A 1 -7.71 -16.06 -9.10
N LEU A 2 -8.46 -16.60 -8.12
CA LEU A 2 -7.92 -17.05 -6.84
C LEU A 2 -6.73 -18.04 -6.95
N LYS A 3 -6.78 -19.00 -7.89
CA LYS A 3 -5.66 -19.94 -8.13
C LYS A 3 -4.36 -19.22 -8.52
N ILE A 4 -4.45 -18.17 -9.34
CA ILE A 4 -3.31 -17.36 -9.77
C ILE A 4 -2.78 -16.54 -8.59
N ALA A 5 -3.68 -15.88 -7.85
CA ALA A 5 -3.31 -15.12 -6.66
C ALA A 5 -2.61 -16.00 -5.59
N LYS A 6 -3.09 -17.23 -5.38
CA LYS A 6 -2.46 -18.21 -4.48
C LYS A 6 -1.04 -18.56 -4.93
N THR A 7 -0.83 -18.76 -6.23
CA THR A 7 0.51 -19.00 -6.79
C THR A 7 1.43 -17.80 -6.58
N GLU A 8 0.95 -16.58 -6.86
CA GLU A 8 1.71 -15.36 -6.62
C GLU A 8 2.07 -15.19 -5.14
N PHE A 9 1.13 -15.46 -4.24
CA PHE A 9 1.38 -15.41 -2.79
C PHE A 9 2.46 -16.40 -2.34
N TYR A 10 2.50 -17.60 -2.93
CA TYR A 10 3.55 -18.57 -2.64
C TYR A 10 4.92 -18.10 -3.13
N LYS A 11 4.99 -17.38 -4.26
CA LYS A 11 6.23 -16.77 -4.75
C LYS A 11 6.76 -15.69 -3.81
N LEU A 12 5.88 -14.92 -3.14
CA LEU A 12 6.28 -13.85 -2.21
C LEU A 12 7.24 -14.33 -1.12
N LYS A 13 7.09 -15.56 -0.64
CA LYS A 13 7.97 -16.13 0.40
C LYS A 13 9.46 -16.15 -0.01
N ARG A 14 9.76 -16.16 -1.31
CA ARG A 14 11.12 -16.17 -1.85
C ARG A 14 11.63 -14.77 -2.23
N TYR A 15 10.80 -13.73 -2.13
CA TYR A 15 11.17 -12.40 -2.59
C TYR A 15 11.76 -11.58 -1.44
N SER A 16 13.04 -11.21 -1.58
CA SER A 16 13.74 -10.37 -0.60
C SER A 16 13.08 -9.00 -0.41
N VAL A 17 12.34 -8.51 -1.42
CA VAL A 17 11.59 -7.25 -1.33
C VAL A 17 10.56 -7.24 -0.19
N VAL A 18 10.06 -8.40 0.24
CA VAL A 18 9.13 -8.50 1.38
C VAL A 18 9.83 -8.07 2.68
N TRP A 19 11.12 -8.38 2.83
CA TRP A 19 11.92 -7.94 3.98
C TRP A 19 12.11 -6.43 4.01
N ILE A 20 12.14 -5.76 2.85
CA ILE A 20 12.13 -4.29 2.80
C ILE A 20 10.83 -3.77 3.43
N GLY A 21 9.68 -4.38 3.11
CA GLY A 21 8.40 -4.05 3.74
C GLY A 21 8.42 -4.26 5.26
N VAL A 22 8.98 -5.36 5.74
CA VAL A 22 9.12 -5.62 7.18
C VAL A 22 10.02 -4.58 7.86
N ALA A 23 11.16 -4.27 7.25
CA ALA A 23 12.10 -3.29 7.75
C ALA A 23 11.45 -1.90 7.83
N THR A 24 10.70 -1.49 6.82
CA THR A 24 10.02 -0.19 6.82
C THR A 24 8.93 -0.10 7.88
N MET A 25 8.17 -1.18 8.14
CA MET A 25 7.19 -1.20 9.24
C MET A 25 7.89 -1.00 10.60
N LEU A 26 9.03 -1.66 10.81
CA LEU A 26 9.83 -1.47 12.04
C LEU A 26 10.35 -0.03 12.14
N THR A 27 10.86 0.53 11.05
CA THR A 27 11.37 1.91 11.01
C THR A 27 10.30 2.92 11.38
N VAL A 28 9.07 2.78 10.88
CA VAL A 28 7.94 3.67 11.22
C VAL A 28 7.62 3.61 12.71
N VAL A 29 7.57 2.41 13.30
CA VAL A 29 7.26 2.25 14.73
C VAL A 29 8.37 2.86 15.59
N LEU A 30 9.63 2.63 15.24
CA LEU A 30 10.78 3.21 15.95
C LEU A 30 10.81 4.73 15.83
N LEU A 31 10.55 5.27 14.64
CA LEU A 31 10.42 6.71 14.42
C LEU A 31 9.30 7.30 15.29
N THR A 32 8.14 6.66 15.32
CA THR A 32 7.01 7.10 16.15
C THR A 32 7.38 7.09 17.63
N ARG A 33 8.10 6.07 18.10
CA ARG A 33 8.60 6.03 19.47
C ARG A 33 9.59 7.16 19.76
N PHE A 34 10.50 7.44 18.84
CA PHE A 34 11.45 8.54 18.96
C PHE A 34 10.73 9.89 19.08
N MET A 35 9.72 10.13 18.23
CA MET A 35 8.87 11.32 18.30
C MET A 35 8.10 11.41 19.61
N ALA A 36 7.58 10.28 20.11
CA ALA A 36 6.89 10.23 21.40
C ALA A 36 7.81 10.58 22.58
N THR A 37 9.10 10.21 22.55
CA THR A 37 10.07 10.62 23.58
C THR A 37 10.36 12.12 23.53
N ALA A 38 10.38 12.71 22.34
CA ALA A 38 10.66 14.13 22.14
C ALA A 38 9.48 15.04 22.52
N SER A 39 8.26 14.48 22.63
CA SER A 39 7.07 15.22 23.03
C SER A 39 6.98 15.25 24.56
N ASP A 40 7.51 16.31 25.17
CA ASP A 40 7.47 16.52 26.62
C ASP A 40 6.03 16.64 27.15
N GLY A 41 5.72 15.89 28.20
CA GLY A 41 4.46 16.01 28.97
C GLY A 41 3.25 15.23 28.47
N ALA A 42 3.33 14.56 27.31
CA ALA A 42 2.22 13.76 26.78
C ALA A 42 2.21 12.32 27.34
N VAL A 43 1.08 11.90 27.91
CA VAL A 43 0.87 10.50 28.29
C VAL A 43 0.50 9.71 27.03
N HIS A 44 1.44 8.91 26.54
CA HIS A 44 1.24 8.05 25.37
C HIS A 44 0.45 6.80 25.77
N THR A 45 -0.87 6.82 25.65
CA THR A 45 -1.70 5.61 25.81
C THR A 45 -1.56 4.70 24.60
N LEU A 46 -2.05 3.45 24.71
CA LEU A 46 -2.05 2.51 23.56
C LEU A 46 -2.77 3.09 22.35
N GLU A 47 -3.91 3.76 22.57
CA GLU A 47 -4.67 4.40 21.50
C GLU A 47 -3.89 5.55 20.87
N TYR A 48 -3.30 6.43 21.68
CA TYR A 48 -2.52 7.55 21.15
C TYR A 48 -1.30 7.05 20.35
N PHE A 49 -0.53 6.13 20.92
CA PHE A 49 0.67 5.59 20.26
C PHE A 49 0.33 4.85 18.96
N SER A 50 -0.68 3.98 18.96
CA SER A 50 -1.11 3.28 17.74
C SER A 50 -1.65 4.24 16.68
N ASN A 51 -2.40 5.28 17.06
CA ASN A 51 -2.84 6.33 16.14
C ASN A 51 -1.63 7.09 15.55
N SER A 52 -0.62 7.44 16.34
CA SER A 52 0.61 8.06 15.83
C SER A 52 1.38 7.14 14.88
N VAL A 53 1.42 5.83 15.14
CA VAL A 53 2.03 4.84 14.23
C VAL A 53 1.27 4.82 12.91
N ILE A 54 -0.07 4.72 12.95
CA ILE A 54 -0.91 4.77 11.77
C ILE A 54 -0.63 6.03 10.96
N TRP A 55 -0.57 7.18 11.63
CA TRP A 55 -0.30 8.47 10.99
C TRP A 55 1.02 8.49 10.24
N ASN A 56 2.10 8.12 10.93
CA ASN A 56 3.44 8.10 10.36
C ASN A 56 3.56 7.05 9.25
N ASN A 57 2.86 5.92 9.36
CA ASN A 57 2.91 4.86 8.37
C ASN A 57 2.28 5.31 7.04
N PHE A 58 1.03 5.79 7.08
CA PHE A 58 0.33 6.18 5.85
C PHE A 58 0.96 7.41 5.20
N SER A 59 1.46 8.36 5.98
CA SER A 59 1.94 9.64 5.45
C SER A 59 3.38 9.55 4.91
N LEU A 60 4.25 8.78 5.56
CA LEU A 60 5.68 8.81 5.24
C LEU A 60 6.12 7.64 4.36
N ILE A 61 5.74 6.41 4.70
CA ILE A 61 6.52 5.23 4.26
C ILE A 61 5.66 4.20 3.52
N PHE A 62 4.43 3.96 3.95
CA PHE A 62 3.62 2.85 3.43
C PHE A 62 3.24 2.99 1.95
N PRO A 63 2.77 4.16 1.44
CA PRO A 63 2.46 4.34 0.02
C PRO A 63 3.63 3.98 -0.90
N ALA A 64 4.85 4.41 -0.54
CA ALA A 64 6.07 4.09 -1.26
C ALA A 64 6.43 2.60 -1.16
N THR A 65 6.36 2.04 0.04
CA THR A 65 6.69 0.64 0.32
C THR A 65 5.80 -0.32 -0.47
N ILE A 66 4.48 -0.14 -0.41
CA ILE A 66 3.54 -1.06 -1.08
C ILE A 66 3.65 -0.93 -2.60
N THR A 67 3.87 0.29 -3.11
CA THR A 67 4.10 0.54 -4.54
C THR A 67 5.42 -0.08 -5.02
N LEU A 68 6.48 -0.04 -4.21
CA LEU A 68 7.77 -0.68 -4.50
C LEU A 68 7.62 -2.20 -4.59
N ILE A 69 6.98 -2.81 -3.60
CA ILE A 69 6.77 -4.25 -3.58
C ILE A 69 5.90 -4.68 -4.77
N ALA A 70 4.80 -3.97 -5.01
CA ALA A 70 3.92 -4.26 -6.15
C ALA A 70 4.65 -4.12 -7.49
N GLY A 71 5.37 -3.01 -7.68
CA GLY A 71 6.16 -2.75 -8.87
C GLY A 71 7.21 -3.82 -9.11
N TYR A 72 7.93 -4.23 -8.06
CA TYR A 72 8.92 -5.30 -8.13
C TYR A 72 8.29 -6.64 -8.56
N ILE A 73 7.17 -7.04 -7.95
CA ILE A 73 6.46 -8.30 -8.30
C ILE A 73 5.95 -8.26 -9.74
N ILE A 74 5.44 -7.11 -10.19
CA ILE A 74 4.95 -6.92 -11.55
C ILE A 74 6.10 -7.01 -12.56
N GLU A 75 7.21 -6.33 -12.31
CA GLU A 75 8.34 -6.21 -13.22
C GLU A 75 9.21 -7.47 -13.27
N ARG A 76 9.22 -8.30 -12.21
CA ARG A 76 10.08 -9.48 -12.13
C ARG A 76 9.95 -10.44 -13.30
N GLU A 77 8.75 -10.68 -13.81
CA GLU A 77 8.54 -11.56 -14.97
C GLU A 77 9.04 -10.94 -16.28
N ARG A 78 9.18 -9.61 -16.35
CA ARG A 78 9.81 -8.92 -17.50
C ARG A 78 11.32 -9.01 -17.43
N VAL A 79 11.89 -8.84 -16.24
CA VAL A 79 13.35 -8.90 -16.00
C VAL A 79 13.88 -10.33 -16.19
N ASP A 80 13.14 -11.33 -15.72
CA ASP A 80 13.52 -12.74 -15.85
C ASP A 80 13.22 -13.31 -17.26
N ASP A 81 12.79 -12.47 -18.22
CA ASP A 81 12.37 -12.82 -19.59
C ASP A 81 11.28 -13.91 -19.70
N THR A 82 10.68 -14.29 -18.57
CA THR A 82 9.66 -15.34 -18.45
C THR A 82 8.28 -14.89 -18.93
N LEU A 83 8.03 -13.57 -19.01
CA LEU A 83 6.75 -13.04 -19.47
C LEU A 83 6.40 -13.50 -20.90
N LYS A 84 7.40 -13.63 -21.77
CA LYS A 84 7.21 -14.14 -23.15
C LYS A 84 6.72 -15.60 -23.15
N ASN A 85 7.23 -16.42 -22.23
CA ASN A 85 6.86 -17.83 -22.06
C ASN A 85 5.53 -18.02 -21.33
N ILE A 86 5.09 -17.04 -20.54
CA ILE A 86 3.76 -17.07 -19.89
C ILE A 86 2.68 -16.61 -20.86
N LEU A 87 2.98 -15.63 -21.74
CA LEU A 87 2.06 -15.13 -22.77
C LEU A 87 1.86 -16.10 -23.95
N THR A 88 2.67 -17.15 -24.08
CA THR A 88 2.45 -18.24 -25.05
C THR A 88 1.38 -19.23 -24.59
N ILE A 89 1.12 -19.30 -23.29
CA ILE A 89 -0.07 -19.93 -22.72
C ILE A 89 -1.21 -18.91 -22.86
N PRO A 90 -2.47 -19.29 -23.21
CA PRO A 90 -3.56 -18.35 -23.49
C PRO A 90 -4.13 -17.70 -22.22
N ILE A 91 -3.29 -17.07 -21.40
CA ILE A 91 -3.67 -16.27 -20.24
C ILE A 91 -3.44 -14.80 -20.57
N PRO A 92 -4.48 -13.95 -20.59
CA PRO A 92 -4.33 -12.53 -20.85
C PRO A 92 -3.53 -11.84 -19.73
N PHE A 93 -2.69 -10.87 -20.10
CA PHE A 93 -1.85 -10.09 -19.19
C PHE A 93 -2.67 -9.43 -18.06
N ARG A 94 -3.91 -9.00 -18.36
CA ARG A 94 -4.86 -8.45 -17.39
C ARG A 94 -5.16 -9.41 -16.24
N LYS A 95 -5.33 -10.71 -16.52
CA LYS A 95 -5.62 -11.73 -15.48
C LYS A 95 -4.39 -12.01 -14.61
N LEU A 96 -3.19 -11.93 -15.19
CA LEU A 96 -1.93 -12.05 -14.47
C LEU A 96 -1.70 -10.84 -13.55
N LEU A 97 -1.86 -9.64 -14.09
CA LEU A 97 -1.74 -8.38 -13.34
C LEU A 97 -2.77 -8.33 -12.19
N ALA A 98 -4.02 -8.71 -12.44
CA ALA A 98 -5.06 -8.82 -11.40
C ALA A 98 -4.65 -9.77 -10.27
N GLY A 99 -4.09 -10.94 -10.61
CA GLY A 99 -3.62 -11.93 -9.63
C GLY A 99 -2.51 -11.39 -8.74
N LYS A 100 -1.57 -10.61 -9.31
CA LYS A 100 -0.49 -9.95 -8.57
C LYS A 100 -1.02 -8.87 -7.63
N LEU A 101 -1.95 -8.04 -8.10
CA LEU A 101 -2.57 -7.00 -7.26
C LEU A 101 -3.30 -7.63 -6.06
N ILE A 102 -4.08 -8.70 -6.27
CA ILE A 102 -4.72 -9.41 -5.14
C ILE A 102 -3.68 -9.94 -4.14
N ALA A 103 -2.57 -10.50 -4.62
CA ALA A 103 -1.50 -10.98 -3.73
C ALA A 103 -0.84 -9.84 -2.94
N VAL A 104 -0.62 -8.68 -3.56
CA VAL A 104 -0.12 -7.47 -2.89
C VAL A 104 -1.11 -6.94 -1.86
N GLY A 105 -2.41 -6.94 -2.15
CA GLY A 105 -3.45 -6.58 -1.19
C GLY A 105 -3.44 -7.50 0.04
N GLY A 106 -3.27 -8.82 -0.16
CA GLY A 106 -3.05 -9.75 0.95
C GLY A 106 -1.77 -9.47 1.73
N LEU A 107 -0.70 -9.06 1.05
CA LEU A 107 0.55 -8.67 1.69
C LEU A 107 0.40 -7.38 2.52
N ALA A 108 -0.43 -6.42 2.09
CA ALA A 108 -0.72 -5.23 2.88
C ALA A 108 -1.32 -5.57 4.25
N ILE A 109 -2.19 -6.59 4.32
CA ILE A 109 -2.76 -7.10 5.59
C ILE A 109 -1.66 -7.72 6.47
N ILE A 110 -0.76 -8.52 5.88
CA ILE A 110 0.35 -9.12 6.62
C ILE A 110 1.29 -8.04 7.17
N LEU A 111 1.64 -7.05 6.35
CA LEU A 111 2.50 -5.94 6.77
C LEU A 111 1.84 -5.14 7.91
N ALA A 112 0.53 -4.90 7.85
CA ALA A 112 -0.21 -4.28 8.95
C ALA A 112 -0.18 -5.11 10.24
N ALA A 113 -0.31 -6.43 10.14
CA ALA A 113 -0.20 -7.32 11.29
C ALA A 113 1.22 -7.31 11.90
N ILE A 114 2.26 -7.27 11.05
CA ILE A 114 3.65 -7.16 11.48
C ILE A 114 3.92 -5.80 12.15
N GLU A 115 3.44 -4.71 11.54
CA GLU A 115 3.49 -3.36 12.09
C GLU A 115 2.82 -3.29 13.47
N PHE A 116 1.66 -3.91 13.61
CA PHE A 116 0.96 -4.05 14.89
C PHE A 116 1.80 -4.81 15.93
N VAL A 117 2.41 -5.95 15.56
CA VAL A 117 3.28 -6.70 16.48
C VAL A 117 4.46 -5.85 16.95
N PHE A 118 5.12 -5.12 16.04
CA PHE A 118 6.18 -4.19 16.42
C PHE A 118 5.67 -3.06 17.32
N THR A 119 4.49 -2.53 17.02
CA THR A 119 3.84 -1.48 17.83
C THR A 119 3.61 -1.98 19.26
N MET A 120 3.10 -3.20 19.43
CA MET A 120 2.89 -3.80 20.76
C MET A 120 4.20 -4.03 21.51
N ILE A 121 5.22 -4.59 20.83
CA ILE A 121 6.55 -4.81 21.44
C ILE A 121 7.13 -3.49 21.94
N ILE A 122 7.13 -2.46 21.10
CA ILE A 122 7.69 -1.15 21.45
C ILE A 122 6.87 -0.45 22.53
N PHE A 123 5.54 -0.56 22.48
CA PHE A 123 4.65 -0.05 23.53
C PHE A 123 5.00 -0.62 24.90
N PHE A 124 5.16 -1.95 25.01
CA PHE A 124 5.51 -2.61 26.27
C PHE A 124 6.94 -2.29 26.73
N ILE A 125 7.92 -2.27 25.83
CA ILE A 125 9.31 -1.87 26.16
C ILE A 125 9.34 -0.43 26.70
N SER A 126 8.50 0.44 26.15
CA SER A 126 8.43 1.85 26.52
C SER A 126 7.68 2.13 27.82
N ARG A 127 7.05 1.10 28.40
CA ARG A 127 6.25 1.18 29.65
C ARG A 127 5.15 2.24 29.58
N PHE A 128 4.57 2.41 28.41
CA PHE A 128 3.45 3.31 28.20
C PHE A 128 2.20 2.82 28.97
N PRO A 129 1.44 3.71 29.61
CA PRO A 129 0.24 3.34 30.36
C PRO A 129 -0.97 3.12 29.42
N GLY A 130 -2.10 2.66 29.99
CA GLY A 130 -3.36 2.57 29.24
C GLY A 130 -3.47 1.36 28.32
N PHE A 131 -2.84 0.24 28.68
CA PHE A 131 -3.12 -1.02 28.00
C PHE A 131 -4.56 -1.48 28.27
N SER A 132 -5.28 -1.80 27.20
CA SER A 132 -6.62 -2.40 27.25
C SER A 132 -6.73 -3.43 26.14
N PHE A 133 -7.31 -4.59 26.43
CA PHE A 133 -7.52 -5.65 25.45
C PHE A 133 -8.44 -5.19 24.31
N ALA A 134 -9.49 -4.42 24.63
CA ALA A 134 -10.35 -3.82 23.62
C ALA A 134 -9.59 -2.80 22.74
N GLY A 135 -8.74 -1.97 23.36
CA GLY A 135 -7.88 -1.02 22.64
C GLY A 135 -6.88 -1.72 21.72
N MET A 136 -6.35 -2.87 22.13
CA MET A 136 -5.45 -3.70 21.32
C MET A 136 -6.14 -4.24 20.06
N ILE A 137 -7.36 -4.79 20.21
CA ILE A 137 -8.15 -5.27 19.06
C ILE A 137 -8.49 -4.10 18.13
N LEU A 138 -8.92 -2.97 18.69
CA LEU A 138 -9.25 -1.78 17.93
C LEU A 138 -8.03 -1.27 17.14
N ALA A 139 -6.85 -1.21 17.75
CA ALA A 139 -5.60 -0.83 17.10
C ALA A 139 -5.29 -1.76 15.91
N LEU A 140 -5.38 -3.08 16.09
CA LEU A 140 -5.15 -4.05 15.02
C LEU A 140 -6.12 -3.82 13.84
N VAL A 141 -7.41 -3.66 14.12
CA VAL A 141 -8.44 -3.40 13.10
C VAL A 141 -8.18 -2.09 12.36
N ARG A 142 -7.84 -1.02 13.09
CA ARG A 142 -7.51 0.30 12.51
C ARG A 142 -6.27 0.23 11.63
N MET A 143 -5.20 -0.44 12.06
CA MET A 143 -3.96 -0.58 11.29
C MET A 143 -4.17 -1.40 10.00
N ILE A 144 -4.88 -2.53 10.09
CA ILE A 144 -5.25 -3.33 8.91
C ILE A 144 -6.11 -2.51 7.95
N GLY A 145 -7.14 -1.84 8.48
CA GLY A 145 -8.04 -0.99 7.70
C GLY A 145 -7.27 0.11 6.97
N MET A 146 -6.40 0.83 7.66
CA MET A 146 -5.65 1.93 7.06
C MET A 146 -4.70 1.46 5.98
N ASN A 147 -3.92 0.39 6.20
CA ASN A 147 -3.02 -0.13 5.17
C ASN A 147 -3.78 -0.62 3.94
N LEU A 148 -4.98 -1.19 4.11
CA LEU A 148 -5.84 -1.52 2.98
C LEU A 148 -6.36 -0.28 2.23
N PHE A 149 -6.80 0.76 2.94
CA PHE A 149 -7.29 1.98 2.31
C PHE A 149 -6.17 2.71 1.56
N VAL A 150 -4.97 2.79 2.14
CA VAL A 150 -3.80 3.36 1.47
C VAL A 150 -3.44 2.54 0.24
N TYR A 151 -3.46 1.21 0.33
CA TYR A 151 -3.25 0.34 -0.83
C TYR A 151 -4.24 0.67 -1.95
N VAL A 152 -5.53 0.79 -1.64
CA VAL A 152 -6.57 1.18 -2.61
C VAL A 152 -6.30 2.57 -3.19
N ALA A 153 -5.86 3.53 -2.38
CA ALA A 153 -5.53 4.89 -2.84
C ALA A 153 -4.38 4.90 -3.86
N VAL A 154 -3.38 4.02 -3.70
CA VAL A 154 -2.23 3.95 -4.62
C VAL A 154 -2.41 2.94 -5.77
N LEU A 155 -3.46 2.13 -5.76
CA LEU A 155 -3.75 1.16 -6.84
C LEU A 155 -3.68 1.76 -8.25
N PRO A 156 -4.23 2.97 -8.55
CA PRO A 156 -4.14 3.54 -9.89
C PRO A 156 -2.70 3.76 -10.34
N ILE A 157 -1.83 4.19 -9.42
CA ILE A 157 -0.40 4.44 -9.65
C ILE A 157 0.31 3.12 -9.97
N ILE A 158 0.04 2.07 -9.18
CA ILE A 158 0.59 0.72 -9.37
C ILE A 158 0.14 0.14 -10.71
N VAL A 159 -1.15 0.25 -11.05
CA VAL A 159 -1.70 -0.26 -12.32
C VAL A 159 -1.11 0.49 -13.50
N PHE A 160 -0.99 1.81 -13.42
CA PHE A 160 -0.43 2.64 -14.49
C PHE A 160 1.02 2.29 -14.78
N THR A 161 1.86 2.28 -13.75
CA THR A 161 3.30 2.03 -13.88
C THR A 161 3.60 0.54 -14.13
N GLY A 162 2.78 -0.36 -13.62
CA GLY A 162 2.87 -1.80 -13.87
C GLY A 162 2.66 -2.19 -15.34
N GLN A 163 2.08 -1.32 -16.17
CA GLN A 163 1.88 -1.58 -17.61
C GLN A 163 3.11 -1.29 -18.48
N ARG A 164 4.07 -0.48 -18.01
CA ARG A 164 5.25 -0.08 -18.79
C ARG A 164 6.54 -0.58 -18.12
N ALA A 165 7.36 -1.30 -18.89
CA ALA A 165 8.65 -1.81 -18.42
C ALA A 165 9.54 -0.66 -17.93
N GLY A 166 10.23 -0.88 -16.81
CA GLY A 166 11.14 0.12 -16.20
C GLY A 166 10.48 1.35 -15.57
N SER A 167 9.15 1.50 -15.60
CA SER A 167 8.48 2.70 -15.07
C SER A 167 8.09 2.61 -13.59
N PHE A 168 8.22 1.43 -12.96
CA PHE A 168 7.72 1.22 -11.60
C PHE A 168 8.42 2.12 -10.56
N MET A 169 9.71 2.42 -10.72
CA MET A 169 10.46 3.24 -9.76
C MET A 169 9.96 4.70 -9.75
N ALA A 170 9.52 5.23 -10.90
CA ALA A 170 8.85 6.52 -10.96
C ALA A 170 7.52 6.50 -10.20
N GLY A 171 6.79 5.37 -10.26
CA GLY A 171 5.60 5.14 -9.44
C GLY A 171 5.88 5.15 -7.95
N VAL A 172 6.98 4.54 -7.51
CA VAL A 172 7.43 4.57 -6.11
C VAL A 172 7.68 6.00 -5.66
N GLY A 173 8.47 6.77 -6.42
CA GLY A 173 8.73 8.18 -6.13
C GLY A 173 7.44 9.00 -6.05
N PHE A 174 6.55 8.85 -7.02
CA PHE A 174 5.26 9.54 -7.00
C PHE A 174 4.41 9.15 -5.79
N SER A 175 4.33 7.85 -5.46
CA SER A 175 3.56 7.37 -4.31
C SER A 175 4.10 7.88 -2.97
N PHE A 176 5.41 8.09 -2.84
CA PHE A 176 6.02 8.71 -1.67
C PHE A 176 5.52 10.14 -1.46
N PHE A 177 5.63 10.99 -2.49
CA PHE A 177 5.11 12.36 -2.43
C PHE A 177 3.59 12.39 -2.24
N TYR A 178 2.88 11.49 -2.91
CA TYR A 178 1.43 11.33 -2.77
C TYR A 178 1.02 10.99 -1.33
N GLY A 179 1.76 10.12 -0.65
CA GLY A 179 1.59 9.87 0.79
C GLY A 179 1.81 11.13 1.63
N PHE A 180 2.95 11.77 1.41
CA PHE A 180 3.41 12.90 2.21
C PHE A 180 2.49 14.12 2.11
N VAL A 181 1.99 14.42 0.90
CA VAL A 181 1.02 15.50 0.64
C VAL A 181 -0.28 15.28 1.42
N GLY A 182 -0.64 14.04 1.73
CA GLY A 182 -1.78 13.72 2.59
C GLY A 182 -1.71 14.41 3.96
N THR A 183 -0.52 14.57 4.54
CA THR A 183 -0.32 15.28 5.81
C THR A 183 -0.86 16.71 5.75
N PHE A 184 -0.52 17.44 4.68
CA PHE A 184 -1.00 18.81 4.46
C PHE A 184 -2.49 18.86 4.15
N ALA A 185 -3.00 17.89 3.37
CA ALA A 185 -4.42 17.81 3.06
C ALA A 185 -5.26 17.61 4.34
N SER A 186 -4.81 16.74 5.25
CA SER A 186 -5.52 16.49 6.51
C SER A 186 -5.54 17.73 7.42
N GLY A 187 -4.43 18.45 7.55
CA GLY A 187 -4.34 19.65 8.40
C GLY A 187 -5.09 20.89 7.88
N HIS A 188 -5.70 20.81 6.70
CA HIS A 188 -6.51 21.88 6.11
C HIS A 188 -7.96 21.45 5.83
N GLY A 189 -8.46 20.42 6.53
CA GLY A 189 -9.84 19.96 6.39
C GLY A 189 -10.15 19.19 5.10
N LEU A 190 -9.14 18.91 4.27
CA LEU A 190 -9.24 18.12 3.05
C LEU A 190 -9.00 16.62 3.30
N GLY A 191 -8.88 16.21 4.56
CA GLY A 191 -8.65 14.81 4.95
C GLY A 191 -9.68 13.83 4.38
N ASN A 192 -10.93 14.27 4.21
CA ASN A 192 -12.02 13.48 3.60
C ASN A 192 -11.88 13.35 2.08
N ILE A 193 -11.21 14.30 1.42
CA ILE A 193 -11.15 14.41 -0.06
C ILE A 193 -9.88 13.75 -0.60
N TYR A 194 -8.77 13.83 0.15
CA TYR A 194 -7.51 13.30 -0.32
C TYR A 194 -7.47 11.77 -0.16
N PRO A 195 -7.21 10.96 -1.21
CA PRO A 195 -7.52 9.53 -1.13
C PRO A 195 -6.66 8.74 -0.15
N VAL A 196 -5.41 9.15 0.10
CA VAL A 196 -4.56 8.51 1.12
C VAL A 196 -5.10 8.76 2.53
N THR A 197 -5.64 9.94 2.80
CA THR A 197 -6.17 10.32 4.12
C THR A 197 -7.65 9.97 4.29
N ALA A 198 -8.39 9.72 3.21
CA ALA A 198 -9.79 9.35 3.27
C ALA A 198 -10.03 8.09 4.13
N GLY A 199 -9.03 7.20 4.21
CA GLY A 199 -9.05 6.05 5.12
C GLY A 199 -9.20 6.42 6.60
N LEU A 200 -8.70 7.59 7.02
CA LEU A 200 -8.77 8.07 8.41
C LEU A 200 -10.22 8.23 8.89
N GLY A 201 -11.11 8.70 8.03
CA GLY A 201 -12.52 8.84 8.35
C GLY A 201 -13.23 7.50 8.52
N LEU A 202 -12.81 6.47 7.77
CA LEU A 202 -13.39 5.13 7.84
C LEU A 202 -12.95 4.34 9.07
N ILE A 203 -11.71 4.55 9.53
CA ILE A 203 -11.21 3.91 10.76
C ILE A 203 -11.59 4.69 12.03
N ASN A 204 -12.35 5.79 11.88
CA ASN A 204 -12.70 6.73 12.94
C ASN A 204 -11.44 7.15 13.73
N TYR A 205 -10.47 7.69 13.00
CA TYR A 205 -9.19 8.13 13.53
C TYR A 205 -9.37 9.29 14.52
N GLN A 206 -8.77 9.17 15.71
CA GLN A 206 -8.86 10.18 16.78
C GLN A 206 -7.48 10.82 16.97
N GLY A 207 -7.16 11.80 16.12
CA GLY A 207 -5.84 12.45 16.08
C GLY A 207 -5.88 13.96 16.25
N GLY A 208 -6.58 14.45 17.28
CA GLY A 208 -6.45 15.82 17.78
C GLY A 208 -7.25 16.91 17.06
N GLU A 209 -7.66 16.71 15.80
CA GLU A 209 -8.54 17.66 15.11
C GLU A 209 -10.00 17.19 15.16
N THR A 210 -10.88 18.10 15.58
CA THR A 210 -12.34 18.02 15.45
C THR A 210 -12.79 18.13 13.99
N ALA A 211 -12.04 17.54 13.05
CA ALA A 211 -12.47 17.42 11.68
C ALA A 211 -13.58 16.37 11.64
N ALA A 212 -14.82 16.81 11.42
CA ALA A 212 -15.93 15.90 11.20
C ALA A 212 -15.64 15.09 9.93
N TYR A 213 -15.15 13.86 10.11
CA TYR A 213 -14.90 12.97 9.00
C TYR A 213 -16.24 12.60 8.36
N ASN A 214 -16.37 12.89 7.07
CA ASN A 214 -17.53 12.50 6.31
C ASN A 214 -17.29 11.11 5.73
N ILE A 215 -17.86 10.09 6.40
CA ILE A 215 -17.70 8.68 6.06
C ILE A 215 -18.18 8.42 4.62
N PHE A 216 -19.29 9.03 4.21
CA PHE A 216 -19.83 8.86 2.85
C PHE A 216 -18.87 9.39 1.78
N LEU A 217 -18.32 10.59 2.01
CA LEU A 217 -17.39 11.22 1.07
C LEU A 217 -16.09 10.41 0.97
N SER A 218 -15.53 10.02 2.12
CA SER A 218 -14.31 9.20 2.21
C SER A 218 -14.47 7.85 1.50
N THR A 219 -15.62 7.19 1.70
CA THR A 219 -15.97 5.93 1.02
C THR A 219 -16.08 6.16 -0.49
N GLY A 220 -16.77 7.23 -0.91
CA GLY A 220 -16.95 7.56 -2.32
C GLY A 220 -15.62 7.74 -3.06
N ILE A 221 -14.64 8.36 -2.41
CA ILE A 221 -13.32 8.61 -3.02
C ILE A 221 -12.47 7.35 -3.12
N LEU A 222 -12.49 6.50 -2.09
CA LEU A 222 -11.80 5.20 -2.15
C LEU A 222 -12.45 4.27 -3.18
N LEU A 223 -13.77 4.28 -3.30
CA LEU A 223 -14.49 3.58 -4.38
C LEU A 223 -14.13 4.16 -5.76
N LEU A 224 -13.97 5.48 -5.88
CA LEU A 224 -13.51 6.12 -7.10
C LEU A 224 -12.08 5.68 -7.47
N MET A 225 -11.15 5.62 -6.53
CA MET A 225 -9.80 5.10 -6.78
C MET A 225 -9.81 3.63 -7.20
N PHE A 226 -10.66 2.81 -6.56
CA PHE A 226 -10.82 1.40 -6.93
C PHE A 226 -11.43 1.23 -8.32
N THR A 227 -12.45 2.01 -8.67
CA THR A 227 -13.09 1.97 -10.00
C THR A 227 -12.13 2.45 -11.08
N ILE A 228 -11.40 3.55 -10.88
CA ILE A 228 -10.34 4.00 -11.80
C ILE A 228 -9.31 2.88 -12.02
N SER A 229 -8.83 2.25 -10.95
CA SER A 229 -7.86 1.14 -11.03
C SER A 229 -8.41 -0.04 -11.83
N THR A 230 -9.68 -0.39 -11.61
CA THR A 230 -10.35 -1.48 -12.31
C THR A 230 -10.52 -1.16 -13.79
N VAL A 231 -10.93 0.06 -14.13
CA VAL A 231 -11.05 0.53 -15.51
C VAL A 231 -9.68 0.50 -16.20
N MET A 232 -8.63 1.02 -15.57
CA MET A 232 -7.27 0.97 -16.11
C MET A 232 -6.76 -0.46 -16.34
N LEU A 233 -7.09 -1.39 -15.44
CA LEU A 233 -6.78 -2.81 -15.57
C LEU A 233 -7.56 -3.46 -16.73
N LEU A 234 -8.82 -3.08 -16.92
CA LEU A 234 -9.64 -3.53 -18.04
C LEU A 234 -9.18 -2.97 -19.38
N PHE A 235 -8.50 -1.83 -19.42
CA PHE A 235 -7.92 -1.29 -20.65
C PHE A 235 -6.47 -1.73 -20.90
N ALA A 236 -5.78 -2.30 -19.91
CA ALA A 236 -4.38 -2.73 -20.03
C ALA A 236 -4.17 -3.71 -21.21
N GLU A 237 -3.62 -3.25 -22.33
CA GLU A 237 -3.50 -4.04 -23.56
C GLU A 237 -2.59 -5.26 -23.39
N ASN A 238 -2.96 -6.37 -24.04
CA ASN A 238 -2.04 -7.48 -24.30
C ASN A 238 -1.03 -7.04 -25.37
N LYS A 239 -0.01 -6.25 -25.01
CA LYS A 239 1.06 -5.79 -25.93
C LYS A 239 1.97 -6.92 -26.47
N ALA A 240 1.58 -8.19 -26.33
CA ALA A 240 2.24 -9.33 -26.94
C ALA A 240 2.17 -9.31 -28.49
N SER A 241 1.20 -8.59 -29.08
CA SER A 241 1.01 -8.55 -30.54
C SER A 241 1.80 -7.42 -31.24
N ILE A 242 2.11 -6.31 -30.57
CA ILE A 242 2.69 -5.12 -31.22
C ILE A 242 4.20 -5.30 -31.49
N THR A 243 4.93 -6.00 -30.62
CA THR A 243 6.38 -6.20 -30.81
C THR A 243 6.71 -7.19 -31.93
N LYS A 244 5.84 -8.18 -32.19
CA LYS A 244 6.04 -9.14 -33.31
C LYS A 244 5.91 -8.45 -34.67
N THR A 245 5.04 -7.44 -34.81
CA THR A 245 4.89 -6.68 -36.05
C THR A 245 6.10 -5.77 -36.29
N ASN A 246 6.58 -5.07 -35.27
CA ASN A 246 7.74 -4.18 -35.42
C ASN A 246 9.07 -4.93 -35.62
N GLN A 247 9.25 -6.12 -35.03
CA GLN A 247 10.45 -6.95 -35.31
C GLN A 247 10.42 -7.61 -36.69
N LYS A 248 9.24 -7.99 -37.22
CA LYS A 248 9.14 -8.46 -38.62
C LYS A 248 9.39 -7.34 -39.64
N VAL A 249 8.93 -6.12 -39.37
CA VAL A 249 9.18 -4.97 -40.26
C VAL A 249 10.66 -4.54 -40.24
N LYS A 250 11.36 -4.69 -39.10
CA LYS A 250 12.79 -4.37 -38.99
C LYS A 250 13.72 -5.47 -39.52
N LYS A 251 13.23 -6.70 -39.74
CA LYS A 251 14.01 -7.82 -40.30
C LYS A 251 13.82 -7.97 -41.83
N ASN A 252 12.81 -7.30 -42.39
CA ASN A 252 12.49 -7.28 -43.83
C ASN A 252 12.82 -5.92 -44.50
N ARG A 253 13.63 -5.08 -43.85
CA ARG A 253 14.29 -3.90 -44.43
C ARG A 253 15.79 -4.04 -44.21
#